data_AF-A0A162NKV7-F1
#
_entry.id   AF-A0A162NKV7-F1
#
_cell.length_a   1.000
_cell.length_b   1.000
_cell.length_c   1.000
_cell.angle_alpha   90.00
_cell.angle_beta   90.00
_cell.angle_gamma   90.00
#
_symmetry.space_group_name_H-M   'P 1'
#
loop_
_entity.id
_entity.type
_entity.pdbx_description
1 polymer ?
#
loop_
_entity_poly.entity_id
_entity_poly.type
_entity_poly.pdbx_seq_one_letter_code
_entity_poly.pdbx_strand_id
1 'polypeptide(L)'
;MGLLTMSNHLMVALIAFVMMVDLVNAETRCPARCLCFRSTVRCMFLQLDQVPAVPANTTILYLYKNRIKDIDKHTFHDLPKLEQLYLHFNQIDHLDPETFSNVPSLERLFLHNNKLQRIPSGAFHNMESLKRLRLDSNALICDCQILWLAKMLNEKQGTTQAAAICQSPDQLNGRSVTSLIEEFNCKKPVLTEEPTDVEITFGGTVYFTCKAEGDPEPDIVWLYNNNEISPDDDPKYQVLQDGTLMIENASDSDMGSYECMAKSPAGEVKSRSVHMKPILANSHSNHNSTKVKPKFVVTPEDVDVQDGSSARLDCEVTGLPRPVITWTFNDGPVDRQRTGMSLPTDVFFFLF
;
A
#
# COMPACT_ATOMS: atom_id res chain seq x y z
N MET A 1 38.50 44.23 -32.43
CA MET A 1 37.14 44.34 -31.87
C MET A 1 36.26 43.36 -32.65
N GLY A 2 35.65 42.32 -32.10
CA GLY A 2 35.60 41.83 -30.73
C GLY A 2 35.43 40.30 -30.75
N LEU A 3 36.07 39.63 -29.79
CA LEU A 3 35.76 38.24 -29.46
C LEU A 3 34.43 38.23 -28.71
N LEU A 4 33.45 37.50 -29.23
CA LEU A 4 32.21 37.19 -28.54
C LEU A 4 32.55 36.30 -27.32
N THR A 5 32.66 36.90 -26.15
CA THR A 5 32.64 36.17 -24.88
C THR A 5 31.21 35.70 -24.64
N MET A 6 30.96 34.41 -24.84
CA MET A 6 29.73 33.78 -24.37
C MET A 6 29.68 33.89 -22.84
N SER A 7 28.56 34.39 -22.31
CA SER A 7 28.33 34.52 -20.86
C SER A 7 28.43 33.16 -20.18
N ASN A 8 29.05 33.09 -18.99
CA ASN A 8 29.07 31.89 -18.14
C ASN A 8 27.66 31.34 -17.89
N HIS A 9 26.62 32.18 -17.85
CA HIS A 9 25.24 31.72 -17.75
C HIS A 9 24.74 31.01 -19.00
N LEU A 10 25.20 31.41 -20.20
CA LEU A 10 24.81 30.77 -21.45
C LEU A 10 25.54 29.43 -21.63
N MET A 11 26.78 29.32 -21.15
CA MET A 11 27.54 28.05 -21.14
C MET A 11 26.98 27.07 -20.10
N VAL A 12 26.61 27.54 -18.91
CA VAL A 12 25.91 26.72 -17.88
C VAL A 12 24.52 26.33 -18.36
N ALA A 13 23.79 27.21 -19.05
CA ALA A 13 22.49 26.87 -19.64
C ALA A 13 22.63 25.87 -20.80
N LEU A 14 23.67 25.96 -21.64
CA LEU A 14 23.94 24.96 -22.68
C LEU A 14 24.33 23.60 -22.10
N ILE A 15 25.14 23.58 -21.03
CA ILE A 15 25.51 22.32 -20.35
C ILE A 15 24.31 21.73 -19.61
N ALA A 16 23.48 22.56 -18.96
CA ALA A 16 22.23 22.11 -18.33
C ALA A 16 21.20 21.65 -19.37
N PHE A 17 21.16 22.28 -20.55
CA PHE A 17 20.31 21.86 -21.67
C PHE A 17 20.84 20.58 -22.32
N VAL A 18 22.16 20.40 -22.47
CA VAL A 18 22.77 19.13 -22.93
C VAL A 18 22.54 18.01 -21.91
N MET A 19 22.69 18.28 -20.61
CA MET A 19 22.40 17.31 -19.53
C MET A 19 20.90 17.02 -19.37
N MET A 20 20.01 17.97 -19.68
CA MET A 20 18.56 17.73 -19.75
C MET A 20 18.15 17.04 -21.06
N VAL A 21 18.88 17.25 -22.16
CA VAL A 21 18.70 16.50 -23.42
C VAL A 21 19.26 15.08 -23.30
N ASP A 22 20.27 14.84 -22.47
CA ASP A 22 20.73 13.49 -22.09
C ASP A 22 19.74 12.76 -21.14
N LEU A 23 18.81 13.49 -20.52
CA LEU A 23 17.65 12.96 -19.78
C LEU A 23 16.38 12.81 -20.66
N VAL A 24 16.41 13.30 -21.90
CA VAL A 24 15.34 13.15 -22.89
C VAL A 24 15.84 12.19 -23.98
N ASN A 25 15.47 10.91 -23.83
CA ASN A 25 15.75 9.80 -24.76
C ASN A 25 17.20 9.32 -24.85
N ALA A 26 17.73 8.76 -23.75
CA ALA A 26 18.65 7.64 -23.90
C ALA A 26 17.84 6.46 -24.49
N GLU A 27 18.01 6.14 -25.77
CA GLU A 27 17.63 4.82 -26.27
C GLU A 27 18.40 3.79 -25.42
N THR A 28 17.71 3.15 -24.47
CA THR A 28 18.28 2.08 -23.66
C THR A 28 18.82 1.04 -24.63
N ARG A 29 20.15 0.90 -24.68
CA ARG A 29 20.79 -0.10 -25.52
C ARG A 29 20.41 -1.48 -25.03
N CYS A 30 20.50 -2.47 -25.92
CA CYS A 30 20.26 -3.85 -25.54
C CYS A 30 21.10 -4.24 -24.31
N PRO A 31 20.51 -4.84 -23.27
CA PRO A 31 21.27 -5.29 -22.11
C PRO A 31 22.40 -6.23 -22.54
N ALA A 32 23.59 -6.09 -21.95
CA ALA A 32 24.80 -6.79 -22.40
C ALA A 32 24.68 -8.33 -22.46
N ARG A 33 23.81 -8.91 -21.63
CA ARG A 33 23.59 -10.37 -21.56
C ARG A 33 22.38 -10.83 -22.37
N CYS A 34 21.61 -9.91 -22.93
CA CYS A 34 20.38 -10.20 -23.66
C CYS A 34 20.57 -10.11 -25.17
N LEU A 35 19.64 -10.71 -25.91
CA LEU A 35 19.56 -10.59 -27.37
C LEU A 35 18.38 -9.70 -27.74
N CYS A 36 18.65 -8.61 -28.46
CA CYS A 36 17.61 -7.72 -28.95
C CYS A 36 17.53 -7.79 -30.48
N PHE A 37 16.32 -7.94 -30.99
CA PHE A 37 16.04 -7.94 -32.42
C PHE A 37 14.72 -7.21 -32.68
N ARG A 38 14.79 -6.07 -33.38
CA ARG A 38 13.64 -5.16 -33.55
C ARG A 38 13.07 -4.80 -32.17
N SER A 39 11.78 -5.02 -31.94
CA SER A 39 11.09 -4.78 -30.66
C SER A 39 11.05 -6.02 -29.74
N THR A 40 11.82 -7.06 -30.05
CA THR A 40 11.88 -8.28 -29.24
C THR A 40 13.16 -8.31 -28.41
N VAL A 41 13.03 -8.52 -27.11
CA VAL A 41 14.14 -8.65 -26.16
C VAL A 41 14.11 -10.03 -25.51
N ARG A 42 15.24 -10.73 -25.57
CA ARG A 42 15.42 -12.10 -25.09
C ARG A 42 16.49 -12.16 -24.02
N CYS A 43 16.04 -12.36 -22.79
CA CYS A 43 16.85 -12.40 -21.58
C CYS A 43 16.61 -13.71 -20.79
N MET A 44 16.39 -14.85 -21.46
CA MET A 44 16.10 -16.13 -20.81
C MET A 44 17.36 -16.93 -20.46
N PHE A 45 17.31 -17.77 -19.42
CA PHE A 45 18.43 -18.65 -18.98
C PHE A 45 19.70 -17.93 -18.51
N LEU A 46 19.59 -16.70 -18.03
CA LEU A 46 20.73 -15.85 -17.68
C LEU A 46 21.01 -15.78 -16.17
N GLN A 47 20.21 -16.47 -15.35
CA GLN A 47 20.28 -16.38 -13.88
C GLN A 47 20.11 -14.94 -13.39
N LEU A 48 19.23 -14.17 -14.04
CA LEU A 48 18.94 -12.80 -13.62
C LEU A 48 18.13 -12.83 -12.33
N ASP A 49 18.53 -12.05 -11.34
CA ASP A 49 17.78 -11.86 -10.08
C ASP A 49 16.77 -10.70 -10.18
N GLN A 50 16.93 -9.83 -11.19
CA GLN A 50 16.07 -8.68 -11.46
C GLN A 50 15.83 -8.51 -12.97
N VAL A 51 14.78 -7.77 -13.33
CA VAL A 51 14.51 -7.37 -14.72
C VAL A 51 15.56 -6.32 -15.16
N PRO A 52 16.32 -6.56 -16.23
CA PRO A 52 17.29 -5.57 -16.73
C PRO A 52 16.58 -4.40 -17.41
N ALA A 53 17.22 -3.23 -17.45
CA ALA A 53 16.71 -2.09 -18.22
C ALA A 53 16.72 -2.43 -19.72
N VAL A 54 15.54 -2.47 -20.36
CA VAL A 54 15.37 -2.82 -21.78
C VAL A 54 14.92 -1.61 -22.62
N PRO A 55 15.07 -1.65 -23.96
CA PRO A 55 14.58 -0.58 -24.84
C PRO A 55 13.07 -0.28 -24.67
N ALA A 56 12.68 0.99 -24.59
CA ALA A 56 11.28 1.41 -24.41
C ALA A 56 10.34 1.01 -25.57
N ASN A 57 10.88 0.68 -26.74
CA ASN A 57 10.10 0.19 -27.89
C ASN A 57 9.84 -1.34 -27.86
N THR A 58 10.19 -2.02 -26.78
CA THR A 58 10.01 -3.46 -26.63
C THR A 58 8.53 -3.83 -26.63
N THR A 59 8.14 -4.74 -27.55
CA THR A 59 6.78 -5.31 -27.62
C THR A 59 6.73 -6.75 -27.11
N ILE A 60 7.85 -7.47 -27.15
CA ILE A 60 7.95 -8.86 -26.66
C ILE A 60 9.17 -9.00 -25.76
N LEU A 61 8.95 -9.39 -24.51
CA LEU A 61 10.01 -9.55 -23.50
C LEU A 61 10.04 -10.99 -22.95
N TYR A 62 11.15 -11.69 -23.20
CA TYR A 62 11.40 -13.02 -22.66
C TYR A 62 12.34 -12.96 -21.46
N LEU A 63 11.82 -13.26 -20.27
CA LEU A 63 12.55 -13.29 -18.99
C LEU A 63 12.44 -14.64 -18.28
N TYR A 64 11.91 -15.65 -18.96
CA TYR A 64 11.65 -16.96 -18.36
C TYR A 64 12.94 -17.74 -18.05
N LYS A 65 12.86 -18.67 -17.10
CA LYS A 65 14.01 -19.46 -16.62
C LYS A 65 15.15 -18.59 -16.11
N ASN A 66 14.83 -17.66 -15.21
CA ASN A 66 15.80 -16.87 -14.46
C ASN A 66 15.58 -17.07 -12.95
N ARG A 67 16.04 -16.13 -12.13
CA ARG A 67 15.91 -16.13 -10.66
C ARG A 67 15.15 -14.90 -10.16
N ILE A 68 14.39 -14.24 -11.04
CA ILE A 68 13.70 -12.98 -10.74
C ILE A 68 12.71 -13.23 -9.62
N LYS A 69 12.82 -12.46 -8.54
CA LYS A 69 11.95 -12.56 -7.38
C LYS A 69 11.05 -11.34 -7.28
N ASP A 70 11.66 -10.17 -7.29
CA ASP A 70 10.97 -8.92 -7.02
C ASP A 70 10.54 -8.26 -8.34
N ILE A 71 9.25 -7.97 -8.45
CA ILE A 71 8.66 -7.11 -9.48
C ILE A 71 7.65 -6.19 -8.80
N ASP A 72 7.73 -4.91 -9.12
CA ASP A 72 6.97 -3.83 -8.48
C ASP A 72 6.32 -2.91 -9.54
N LYS A 73 5.64 -1.85 -9.06
CA LYS A 73 4.99 -0.84 -9.92
C LYS A 73 5.94 -0.12 -10.90
N HIS A 74 7.25 -0.10 -10.62
CA HIS A 74 8.24 0.58 -11.47
C HIS A 74 8.87 -0.35 -12.51
N THR A 75 8.85 -1.67 -12.27
CA THR A 75 9.59 -2.67 -13.04
C THR A 75 9.30 -2.64 -14.55
N PHE A 76 8.04 -2.39 -14.94
CA PHE A 76 7.62 -2.33 -16.34
C PHE A 76 7.11 -0.94 -16.75
N HIS A 77 7.33 0.07 -15.92
CA HIS A 77 6.82 1.44 -16.11
C HIS A 77 7.20 2.02 -17.47
N ASP A 78 8.45 1.84 -17.89
CA ASP A 78 9.00 2.44 -19.11
C ASP A 78 8.73 1.62 -20.39
N LEU A 79 7.83 0.63 -20.33
CA LEU A 79 7.52 -0.28 -21.44
C LEU A 79 6.08 -0.18 -21.95
N PRO A 80 5.59 1.02 -22.34
CA PRO A 80 4.18 1.24 -22.67
C PRO A 80 3.69 0.47 -23.91
N LYS A 81 4.61 -0.07 -24.73
CA LYS A 81 4.31 -0.84 -25.94
C LYS A 81 4.35 -2.35 -25.72
N LEU A 82 4.53 -2.81 -24.48
CA LEU A 82 4.69 -4.23 -24.20
C LEU A 82 3.38 -4.99 -24.46
N GLU A 83 3.44 -5.98 -25.35
CA GLU A 83 2.30 -6.82 -25.73
C GLU A 83 2.42 -8.24 -25.18
N GLN A 84 3.64 -8.74 -24.99
CA GLN A 84 3.90 -10.10 -24.55
C GLN A 84 5.03 -10.17 -23.53
N LEU A 85 4.73 -10.75 -22.37
CA LEU A 85 5.64 -10.85 -21.25
C LEU A 85 5.72 -12.29 -20.75
N TYR A 86 6.94 -12.84 -20.78
CA TYR A 86 7.22 -14.21 -20.35
C TYR A 86 8.10 -14.21 -19.11
N LEU A 87 7.49 -14.41 -17.94
CA LEU A 87 8.13 -14.46 -16.61
C LEU A 87 8.06 -15.85 -15.95
N HIS A 88 7.54 -16.85 -16.64
CA HIS A 88 7.44 -18.21 -16.13
C HIS A 88 8.80 -18.85 -15.78
N PHE A 89 8.84 -19.80 -14.85
CA PHE A 89 10.08 -20.38 -14.31
C PHE A 89 11.01 -19.31 -13.71
N ASN A 90 10.49 -18.49 -12.80
CA ASN A 90 11.25 -17.56 -11.98
C ASN A 90 10.98 -17.84 -10.49
N GLN A 91 11.24 -16.88 -9.61
CA GLN A 91 11.09 -17.01 -8.17
C GLN A 91 10.08 -16.00 -7.59
N ILE A 92 9.21 -15.43 -8.42
CA ILE A 92 8.28 -14.38 -8.02
C ILE A 92 7.29 -14.95 -7.00
N ASP A 93 7.27 -14.40 -5.79
CA ASP A 93 6.41 -14.84 -4.69
C ASP A 93 5.33 -13.82 -4.30
N HIS A 94 5.48 -12.56 -4.72
CA HIS A 94 4.52 -11.48 -4.52
C HIS A 94 4.31 -10.69 -5.82
N LEU A 95 3.17 -10.01 -5.90
CA LEU A 95 2.86 -9.02 -6.93
C LEU A 95 2.38 -7.76 -6.25
N ASP A 96 2.86 -6.61 -6.71
CA ASP A 96 2.26 -5.32 -6.38
C ASP A 96 0.99 -5.12 -7.25
N PRO A 97 -0.12 -4.56 -6.71
CA PRO A 97 -1.36 -4.31 -7.47
C PRO A 97 -1.16 -3.49 -8.75
N GLU A 98 -0.15 -2.62 -8.78
CA GLU A 98 0.16 -1.71 -9.87
C GLU A 98 1.30 -2.20 -10.78
N THR A 99 1.85 -3.40 -10.56
CA THR A 99 2.95 -3.97 -11.37
C THR A 99 2.70 -3.85 -12.88
N PHE A 100 1.44 -4.00 -13.31
CA PHE A 100 1.05 -4.00 -14.73
C PHE A 100 0.24 -2.77 -15.15
N SER A 101 0.15 -1.73 -14.32
CA SER A 101 -0.68 -0.53 -14.59
C SER A 101 -0.24 0.24 -15.84
N ASN A 102 1.07 0.27 -16.11
CA ASN A 102 1.68 1.00 -17.22
C ASN A 102 1.85 0.17 -18.51
N VAL A 103 1.30 -1.05 -18.56
CA VAL A 103 1.35 -1.92 -19.75
C VAL A 103 -0.05 -2.33 -20.24
N PRO A 104 -0.93 -1.37 -20.58
CA PRO A 104 -2.33 -1.66 -20.93
C PRO A 104 -2.49 -2.46 -22.23
N SER A 105 -1.47 -2.47 -23.09
CA SER A 105 -1.44 -3.22 -24.36
C SER A 105 -1.10 -4.71 -24.20
N LEU A 106 -0.88 -5.19 -22.98
CA LEU A 106 -0.42 -6.56 -22.77
C LEU A 106 -1.49 -7.59 -23.19
N GLU A 107 -1.16 -8.42 -24.17
CA GLU A 107 -2.03 -9.47 -24.71
C GLU A 107 -1.71 -10.86 -24.14
N ARG A 108 -0.45 -11.09 -23.76
CA ARG A 108 0.01 -12.40 -23.25
C ARG A 108 0.91 -12.23 -22.04
N LEU A 109 0.45 -12.79 -20.92
CA LEU A 109 1.18 -12.79 -19.66
C LEU A 109 1.39 -14.22 -19.15
N PHE A 110 2.65 -14.61 -19.01
CA PHE A 110 3.03 -15.93 -18.52
C PHE A 110 3.78 -15.81 -17.18
N LEU A 111 3.10 -16.15 -16.09
CA LEU A 111 3.59 -16.15 -14.72
C LEU A 111 3.60 -17.55 -14.08
N HIS A 112 3.21 -18.60 -14.81
CA HIS A 112 3.21 -19.98 -14.33
C HIS A 112 4.62 -20.47 -13.91
N ASN A 113 4.72 -21.48 -13.04
CA ASN A 113 6.00 -21.92 -12.46
C ASN A 113 6.76 -20.78 -11.76
N ASN A 114 6.07 -20.06 -10.89
CA ASN A 114 6.64 -19.12 -9.93
C ASN A 114 6.22 -19.57 -8.51
N LYS A 115 6.31 -18.68 -7.52
CA LYS A 115 6.01 -18.94 -6.11
C LYS A 115 4.82 -18.12 -5.60
N LEU A 116 3.99 -17.58 -6.51
CA LEU A 116 2.87 -16.72 -6.14
C LEU A 116 1.88 -17.49 -5.28
N GLN A 117 1.56 -16.94 -4.12
CA GLN A 117 0.52 -17.50 -3.24
C GLN A 117 -0.80 -16.74 -3.38
N ARG A 118 -0.74 -15.43 -3.59
CA ARG A 118 -1.90 -14.56 -3.77
C ARG A 118 -1.71 -13.68 -4.98
N ILE A 119 -2.82 -13.32 -5.61
CA ILE A 119 -2.85 -12.27 -6.63
C ILE A 119 -3.63 -11.11 -6.01
N PRO A 120 -3.03 -9.93 -5.84
CA PRO A 120 -3.70 -8.81 -5.21
C PRO A 120 -4.90 -8.36 -6.06
N SER A 121 -5.93 -7.86 -5.38
CA SER A 121 -7.11 -7.33 -6.05
C SER A 121 -6.69 -6.19 -7.01
N GLY A 122 -7.25 -6.21 -8.21
CA GLY A 122 -6.94 -5.20 -9.22
C GLY A 122 -5.63 -5.39 -9.98
N ALA A 123 -4.80 -6.40 -9.70
CA ALA A 123 -3.54 -6.64 -10.43
C ALA A 123 -3.69 -6.65 -11.97
N PHE A 124 -4.89 -6.99 -12.45
CA PHE A 124 -5.21 -7.12 -13.88
C PHE A 124 -6.38 -6.23 -14.34
N HIS A 125 -6.82 -5.25 -13.54
CA HIS A 125 -8.07 -4.51 -13.80
C HIS A 125 -8.09 -3.75 -15.13
N ASN A 126 -6.95 -3.20 -15.57
CA ASN A 126 -6.84 -2.41 -16.81
C ASN A 126 -6.36 -3.23 -18.03
N MET A 127 -6.28 -4.56 -17.91
CA MET A 127 -5.73 -5.42 -18.96
C MET A 127 -6.79 -5.86 -19.98
N GLU A 128 -7.46 -4.91 -20.63
CA GLU A 128 -8.55 -5.19 -21.57
C GLU A 128 -8.13 -6.01 -22.80
N SER A 129 -6.87 -5.84 -23.24
CA SER A 129 -6.30 -6.51 -24.40
C SER A 129 -5.86 -7.95 -24.13
N LEU A 130 -5.97 -8.43 -22.89
CA LEU A 130 -5.40 -9.71 -22.47
C LEU A 130 -6.10 -10.89 -23.16
N LYS A 131 -5.34 -11.65 -23.96
CA LYS A 131 -5.80 -12.84 -24.70
C LYS A 131 -5.33 -14.13 -24.06
N ARG A 132 -4.20 -14.11 -23.35
CA ARG A 132 -3.65 -15.28 -22.64
C ARG A 132 -3.06 -14.93 -21.29
N LEU A 133 -3.47 -15.66 -20.27
CA LEU A 133 -2.96 -15.52 -18.91
C LEU A 133 -2.62 -16.90 -18.32
N ARG A 134 -1.37 -17.10 -17.90
CA ARG A 134 -0.94 -18.36 -17.27
C ARG A 134 -0.44 -18.08 -15.86
N LEU A 135 -1.19 -18.55 -14.87
CA LEU A 135 -0.93 -18.45 -13.43
C LEU A 135 -0.84 -19.83 -12.76
N ASP A 136 -1.14 -20.91 -13.47
CA ASP A 136 -1.01 -22.29 -13.00
C ASP A 136 0.41 -22.64 -12.54
N SER A 137 0.59 -23.75 -11.83
CA SER A 137 1.90 -24.15 -11.30
C SER A 137 2.54 -23.05 -10.42
N ASN A 138 1.72 -22.30 -9.68
CA ASN A 138 2.11 -21.43 -8.58
C ASN A 138 1.56 -22.02 -7.27
N ALA A 139 1.83 -21.38 -6.14
CA ALA A 139 1.35 -21.81 -4.83
C ALA A 139 0.01 -21.16 -4.46
N LEU A 140 -0.90 -20.99 -5.43
CA LEU A 140 -2.12 -20.18 -5.25
C LEU A 140 -2.99 -20.71 -4.10
N ILE A 141 -3.23 -19.84 -3.12
CA ILE A 141 -4.15 -20.06 -2.01
C ILE A 141 -5.54 -19.64 -2.47
N CYS A 142 -6.46 -20.59 -2.49
CA CYS A 142 -7.83 -20.41 -2.88
C CYS A 142 -8.72 -20.28 -1.65
N ASP A 143 -8.85 -19.04 -1.20
CA ASP A 143 -9.78 -18.60 -0.17
C ASP A 143 -10.61 -17.42 -0.70
N CYS A 144 -11.31 -16.69 0.18
CA CYS A 144 -12.12 -15.55 -0.22
C CYS A 144 -11.33 -14.43 -0.94
N GLN A 145 -10.00 -14.33 -0.76
CA GLN A 145 -9.18 -13.35 -1.47
C GLN A 145 -9.07 -13.65 -2.97
N ILE A 146 -9.18 -14.90 -3.42
CA ILE A 146 -9.04 -15.24 -4.85
C ILE A 146 -10.34 -15.08 -5.64
N LEU A 147 -11.46 -14.85 -4.96
CA LEU A 147 -12.79 -14.84 -5.58
C LEU A 147 -12.94 -13.78 -6.68
N TRP A 148 -12.30 -12.62 -6.54
CA TRP A 148 -12.31 -11.59 -7.58
C TRP A 148 -11.68 -12.11 -8.88
N LEU A 149 -10.57 -12.86 -8.77
CA LEU A 149 -9.88 -13.43 -9.92
C LEU A 149 -10.74 -14.50 -10.58
N ALA A 150 -11.40 -15.34 -9.78
CA ALA A 150 -12.35 -16.33 -10.29
C ALA A 150 -13.49 -15.68 -11.10
N LYS A 151 -14.09 -14.60 -10.59
CA LYS A 151 -15.14 -13.84 -11.28
C LYS A 151 -14.62 -13.23 -12.59
N MET A 152 -13.51 -12.50 -12.53
CA MET A 152 -12.88 -11.87 -13.69
C MET A 152 -12.56 -12.89 -14.80
N LEU A 153 -12.01 -14.05 -14.44
CA LEU A 153 -11.66 -15.09 -15.40
C LEU A 153 -12.89 -15.74 -16.05
N ASN A 154 -13.99 -15.93 -15.31
CA ASN A 154 -15.24 -16.42 -15.86
C ASN A 154 -15.89 -15.42 -16.82
N GLU A 155 -15.90 -14.13 -16.46
CA GLU A 155 -16.38 -13.06 -17.34
C GLU A 155 -15.61 -13.00 -18.67
N LYS A 156 -14.33 -13.39 -18.66
CA LYS A 156 -13.43 -13.38 -19.83
C LYS A 156 -13.30 -14.74 -20.54
N GLN A 157 -14.07 -15.77 -20.19
CA GLN A 157 -13.90 -17.15 -20.70
C GLN A 157 -13.94 -17.28 -22.24
N GLY A 158 -14.58 -16.34 -22.95
CA GLY A 158 -14.63 -16.31 -24.42
C GLY A 158 -13.55 -15.48 -25.12
N THR A 159 -12.86 -14.59 -24.39
CA THR A 159 -11.87 -13.65 -24.96
C THR A 159 -10.45 -13.90 -24.47
N THR A 160 -10.30 -14.44 -23.26
CA THR A 160 -9.02 -14.68 -22.62
C THR A 160 -8.86 -16.16 -22.29
N GLN A 161 -7.83 -16.78 -22.85
CA GLN A 161 -7.42 -18.14 -22.47
C GLN A 161 -6.60 -18.07 -21.19
N ALA A 162 -7.23 -18.39 -20.06
CA ALA A 162 -6.60 -18.35 -18.75
C ALA A 162 -6.41 -19.74 -18.13
N ALA A 163 -5.30 -19.92 -17.42
CA ALA A 163 -5.10 -21.09 -16.55
C ALA A 163 -4.61 -20.62 -15.18
N ALA A 164 -5.40 -20.91 -14.14
CA ALA A 164 -5.07 -20.66 -12.75
C ALA A 164 -5.61 -21.85 -11.93
N ILE A 165 -4.73 -22.49 -11.16
CA ILE A 165 -5.02 -23.73 -10.45
C ILE A 165 -4.66 -23.54 -8.98
N CYS A 166 -5.56 -23.96 -8.11
CA CYS A 166 -5.35 -23.90 -6.67
C CYS A 166 -4.30 -24.91 -6.22
N GLN A 167 -3.46 -24.48 -5.29
CA GLN A 167 -2.50 -25.34 -4.59
C GLN A 167 -2.89 -25.56 -3.12
N SER A 168 -3.61 -24.62 -2.53
CA SER A 168 -4.09 -24.64 -1.15
C SER A 168 -5.51 -24.06 -1.08
N PRO A 169 -6.35 -24.46 -0.10
CA PRO A 169 -6.13 -25.56 0.82
C PRO A 169 -6.19 -26.93 0.11
N ASP A 170 -5.78 -28.00 0.79
CA ASP A 170 -5.65 -29.35 0.21
C ASP A 170 -6.94 -29.85 -0.48
N GLN A 171 -8.11 -29.47 0.06
CA GLN A 171 -9.41 -29.83 -0.50
C GLN A 171 -9.67 -29.18 -1.88
N LEU A 172 -9.00 -28.06 -2.18
CA LEU A 172 -9.11 -27.35 -3.45
C LEU A 172 -7.91 -27.60 -4.36
N ASN A 173 -6.89 -28.33 -3.91
CA ASN A 173 -5.68 -28.57 -4.69
C ASN A 173 -6.00 -29.19 -6.06
N GLY A 174 -5.43 -28.62 -7.12
CA GLY A 174 -5.65 -29.03 -8.50
C GLY A 174 -6.95 -28.54 -9.13
N ARG A 175 -7.85 -27.90 -8.38
CA ARG A 175 -9.08 -27.31 -8.93
C ARG A 175 -8.78 -26.01 -9.68
N SER A 176 -9.53 -25.77 -10.76
CA SER A 176 -9.46 -24.51 -11.49
C SER A 176 -10.03 -23.38 -10.64
N VAL A 177 -9.36 -22.24 -10.60
CA VAL A 177 -9.86 -21.05 -9.87
C VAL A 177 -11.25 -20.63 -10.40
N THR A 178 -11.52 -20.80 -11.70
CA THR A 178 -12.81 -20.46 -12.29
C THR A 178 -13.98 -21.30 -11.79
N SER A 179 -13.75 -22.48 -11.21
CA SER A 179 -14.83 -23.34 -10.71
C SER A 179 -15.27 -23.03 -9.28
N LEU A 180 -14.72 -21.98 -8.64
CA LEU A 180 -14.87 -21.73 -7.21
C LEU A 180 -15.93 -20.69 -6.82
N ILE A 181 -16.65 -20.09 -7.77
CA ILE A 181 -17.57 -18.97 -7.48
C ILE A 181 -18.60 -19.32 -6.40
N GLU A 182 -19.06 -20.57 -6.37
CA GLU A 182 -20.08 -21.05 -5.44
C GLU A 182 -19.51 -21.75 -4.19
N GLU A 183 -18.18 -21.89 -4.10
CA GLU A 183 -17.52 -22.65 -3.03
C GLU A 183 -17.28 -21.83 -1.74
N PHE A 184 -17.35 -20.51 -1.81
CA PHE A 184 -16.99 -19.62 -0.70
C PHE A 184 -18.18 -18.82 -0.15
N ASN A 185 -18.39 -18.89 1.17
CA ASN A 185 -19.34 -18.05 1.89
C ASN A 185 -18.62 -16.86 2.56
N CYS A 186 -18.09 -15.95 1.75
CA CYS A 186 -17.30 -14.81 2.20
C CYS A 186 -18.14 -13.79 2.98
N LYS A 187 -17.56 -13.20 4.03
CA LYS A 187 -18.24 -12.20 4.87
C LYS A 187 -17.82 -10.80 4.43
N LYS A 188 -18.81 -10.00 4.04
CA LYS A 188 -18.58 -8.58 3.73
C LYS A 188 -18.03 -7.84 4.95
N PRO A 189 -17.22 -6.79 4.75
CA PRO A 189 -16.73 -5.99 5.86
C PRO A 189 -17.88 -5.36 6.65
N VAL A 190 -17.74 -5.36 7.98
CA VAL A 190 -18.64 -4.70 8.93
C VAL A 190 -17.79 -3.91 9.91
N LEU A 191 -18.16 -2.65 10.14
CA LEU A 191 -17.49 -1.82 11.13
C LEU A 191 -17.88 -2.29 12.53
N THR A 192 -16.88 -2.61 13.34
CA THR A 192 -17.04 -2.98 14.75
C THR A 192 -16.75 -1.80 15.68
N GLU A 193 -15.98 -0.82 15.21
CA GLU A 193 -15.74 0.45 15.87
C GLU A 193 -15.78 1.58 14.83
N GLU A 194 -16.69 2.53 15.02
CA GLU A 194 -16.81 3.71 14.16
C GLU A 194 -16.15 4.94 14.80
N PRO A 195 -15.57 5.84 14.00
CA PRO A 195 -14.95 7.05 14.51
C PRO A 195 -15.95 8.01 15.15
N THR A 196 -15.40 8.94 15.93
CA THR A 196 -16.12 10.05 16.58
C THR A 196 -15.44 11.38 16.27
N ASP A 197 -16.19 12.48 16.39
CA ASP A 197 -15.60 13.83 16.34
C ASP A 197 -14.50 13.98 17.40
N VAL A 198 -13.42 14.70 17.06
CA VAL A 198 -12.29 14.95 17.97
C VAL A 198 -12.11 16.44 18.16
N GLU A 199 -11.97 16.87 19.41
CA GLU A 199 -11.65 18.24 19.77
C GLU A 199 -10.14 18.42 19.98
N ILE A 200 -9.55 19.45 19.36
CA ILE A 200 -8.09 19.59 19.29
C ILE A 200 -7.65 21.03 19.57
N THR A 201 -6.42 21.18 20.07
CA THR A 201 -5.67 22.45 20.02
C THR A 201 -4.66 22.38 18.88
N PHE A 202 -4.48 23.46 18.12
CA PHE A 202 -3.50 23.50 17.04
C PHE A 202 -2.10 23.08 17.51
N GLY A 203 -1.38 22.35 16.64
CA GLY A 203 -0.11 21.70 16.96
C GLY A 203 -0.23 20.37 17.71
N GLY A 204 -1.44 19.97 18.10
CA GLY A 204 -1.71 18.68 18.72
C GLY A 204 -1.68 17.51 17.72
N THR A 205 -1.77 16.29 18.24
CA THR A 205 -1.92 15.06 17.44
C THR A 205 -3.35 14.54 17.55
N VAL A 206 -3.93 14.09 16.44
CA VAL A 206 -5.32 13.64 16.35
C VAL A 206 -5.36 12.16 16.02
N TYR A 207 -6.31 11.45 16.62
CA TYR A 207 -6.55 10.03 16.40
C TYR A 207 -8.01 9.80 16.02
N PHE A 208 -8.23 9.21 14.85
CA PHE A 208 -9.53 8.68 14.47
C PHE A 208 -9.43 7.15 14.43
N THR A 209 -10.14 6.49 15.33
CA THR A 209 -10.15 5.02 15.41
C THR A 209 -11.23 4.46 14.51
N CYS A 210 -10.91 3.38 13.80
CA CYS A 210 -11.86 2.60 13.03
C CYS A 210 -11.42 1.14 13.04
N LYS A 211 -12.37 0.24 13.32
CA LYS A 211 -12.13 -1.21 13.25
C LYS A 211 -13.22 -1.87 12.45
N ALA A 212 -12.83 -2.90 11.69
CA ALA A 212 -13.74 -3.67 10.88
C ALA A 212 -13.38 -5.15 10.92
N GLU A 213 -14.39 -5.99 10.77
CA GLU A 213 -14.25 -7.44 10.62
C GLU A 213 -14.82 -7.86 9.27
N GLY A 214 -14.26 -8.93 8.69
CA GLY A 214 -14.67 -9.46 7.40
C GLY A 214 -13.92 -10.76 7.09
N ASP A 215 -14.38 -11.48 6.07
CA ASP A 215 -13.64 -12.59 5.48
C ASP A 215 -13.63 -12.40 3.95
N PRO A 216 -12.52 -11.92 3.38
CA PRO A 216 -11.22 -11.72 4.02
C PRO A 216 -11.16 -10.54 4.99
N GLU A 217 -10.14 -10.51 5.85
CA GLU A 217 -9.86 -9.37 6.73
C GLU A 217 -9.77 -8.08 5.88
N PRO A 218 -10.54 -7.03 6.21
CA PRO A 218 -10.62 -5.82 5.40
C PRO A 218 -9.46 -4.87 5.65
N ASP A 219 -8.98 -4.24 4.58
CA ASP A 219 -8.04 -3.13 4.64
C ASP A 219 -8.78 -1.85 5.07
N ILE A 220 -8.19 -1.08 5.99
CA ILE A 220 -8.73 0.19 6.46
C ILE A 220 -8.09 1.34 5.68
N VAL A 221 -8.95 2.14 5.04
CA VAL A 221 -8.59 3.31 4.26
C VAL A 221 -9.29 4.53 4.84
N TRP A 222 -8.58 5.65 4.94
CA TRP A 222 -9.15 6.91 5.43
C TRP A 222 -9.38 7.91 4.30
N LEU A 223 -10.50 8.59 4.37
CA LEU A 223 -10.88 9.64 3.43
C LEU A 223 -10.87 10.99 4.15
N TYR A 224 -10.19 11.98 3.58
CA TYR A 224 -10.27 13.39 3.97
C TYR A 224 -11.02 14.18 2.88
N ASN A 225 -12.15 14.78 3.24
CA ASN A 225 -13.04 15.49 2.31
C ASN A 225 -13.37 14.66 1.05
N ASN A 226 -13.66 13.36 1.24
CA ASN A 226 -13.92 12.34 0.21
C ASN A 226 -12.71 11.86 -0.61
N ASN A 227 -11.51 12.37 -0.37
CA ASN A 227 -10.29 11.91 -1.05
C ASN A 227 -9.51 10.96 -0.15
N GLU A 228 -9.00 9.87 -0.72
CA GLU A 228 -8.16 8.92 0.00
C GLU A 228 -6.87 9.59 0.51
N ILE A 229 -6.58 9.38 1.78
CA ILE A 229 -5.34 9.85 2.41
C ILE A 229 -4.25 8.84 2.06
N SER A 230 -3.27 9.28 1.28
CA SER A 230 -2.04 8.51 1.03
C SER A 230 -0.96 8.93 2.03
N PRO A 231 -0.43 8.02 2.86
CA PRO A 231 0.70 8.33 3.75
C PRO A 231 1.97 8.77 3.01
N ASP A 232 2.10 8.45 1.72
CA ASP A 232 3.24 8.86 0.89
C ASP A 232 3.18 10.36 0.52
N ASP A 233 2.00 10.98 0.55
CA ASP A 233 1.80 12.37 0.12
C ASP A 233 2.20 13.38 1.20
N ASP A 234 1.91 13.07 2.47
CA ASP A 234 2.28 13.90 3.62
C ASP A 234 2.51 13.03 4.87
N PRO A 235 3.75 12.98 5.40
CA PRO A 235 4.12 12.09 6.50
C PRO A 235 3.42 12.39 7.83
N LYS A 236 2.72 13.53 7.93
CA LYS A 236 1.92 13.84 9.12
C LYS A 236 0.69 12.94 9.25
N TYR A 237 0.20 12.36 8.15
CA TYR A 237 -0.90 11.39 8.16
C TYR A 237 -0.33 9.98 8.18
N GLN A 238 -0.68 9.18 9.18
CA GLN A 238 -0.25 7.79 9.30
C GLN A 238 -1.43 6.92 9.69
N VAL A 239 -1.62 5.82 8.97
CA VAL A 239 -2.56 4.77 9.37
C VAL A 239 -1.79 3.72 10.16
N LEU A 240 -2.16 3.54 11.42
CA LEU A 240 -1.55 2.57 12.32
C LEU A 240 -1.99 1.14 11.95
N GLN A 241 -1.27 0.13 12.46
CA GLN A 241 -1.58 -1.28 12.19
C GLN A 241 -3.01 -1.69 12.59
N ASP A 242 -3.61 -1.01 13.57
CA ASP A 242 -4.97 -1.28 14.03
C ASP A 242 -6.05 -0.54 13.23
N GLY A 243 -5.67 0.18 12.16
CA GLY A 243 -6.56 0.97 11.31
C GLY A 243 -6.78 2.41 11.78
N THR A 244 -6.20 2.85 12.90
CA THR A 244 -6.35 4.23 13.39
C THR A 244 -5.61 5.23 12.50
N LEU A 245 -6.28 6.31 12.10
CA LEU A 245 -5.62 7.47 11.48
C LEU A 245 -5.02 8.38 12.55
N MET A 246 -3.71 8.56 12.49
CA MET A 246 -2.95 9.53 13.26
C MET A 246 -2.61 10.75 12.39
N ILE A 247 -2.86 11.95 12.91
CA ILE A 247 -2.53 13.22 12.26
C ILE A 247 -1.65 14.03 13.21
N GLU A 248 -0.37 14.17 12.91
CA GLU A 248 0.56 14.96 13.73
C GLU A 248 0.52 16.45 13.39
N ASN A 249 0.81 17.31 14.38
CA ASN A 249 0.90 18.76 14.21
C ASN A 249 -0.32 19.39 13.51
N ALA A 250 -1.51 19.06 13.99
CA ALA A 250 -2.78 19.45 13.39
C ALA A 250 -2.91 20.98 13.26
N SER A 251 -3.34 21.42 12.10
CA SER A 251 -3.40 22.82 11.68
C SER A 251 -4.78 23.19 11.13
N ASP A 252 -5.00 24.46 10.80
CA ASP A 252 -6.24 24.91 10.16
C ASP A 252 -6.53 24.18 8.84
N SER A 253 -5.50 23.76 8.10
CA SER A 253 -5.69 23.01 6.85
C SER A 253 -6.16 21.58 7.05
N ASP A 254 -6.11 21.06 8.29
CA ASP A 254 -6.60 19.72 8.64
C ASP A 254 -8.08 19.75 9.06
N MET A 255 -8.68 20.94 9.14
CA MET A 255 -10.10 21.05 9.43
C MET A 255 -10.90 20.51 8.24
N GLY A 256 -11.85 19.62 8.52
CA GLY A 256 -12.65 18.97 7.49
C GLY A 256 -13.33 17.70 7.98
N SER A 257 -13.85 16.94 7.03
CA SER A 257 -14.58 15.71 7.28
C SER A 257 -13.70 14.49 7.03
N TYR A 258 -13.69 13.57 7.99
CA TYR A 258 -12.98 12.31 7.93
C TYR A 258 -13.96 11.14 7.89
N GLU A 259 -13.70 10.16 7.05
CA GLU A 259 -14.48 8.93 6.95
C GLU A 259 -13.54 7.73 6.87
N CYS A 260 -13.87 6.67 7.60
CA CYS A 260 -13.21 5.39 7.47
C CYS A 260 -13.91 4.55 6.40
N MET A 261 -13.14 3.82 5.59
CA MET A 261 -13.62 2.86 4.62
C MET A 261 -12.90 1.53 4.84
N ALA A 262 -13.66 0.49 5.15
CA ALA A 262 -13.15 -0.88 5.26
C ALA A 262 -13.44 -1.64 3.97
N LYS A 263 -12.41 -2.18 3.32
CA LYS A 263 -12.50 -2.78 1.99
C LYS A 263 -11.91 -4.18 1.95
N SER A 264 -12.60 -5.10 1.28
CA SER A 264 -12.12 -6.44 0.97
C SER A 264 -12.64 -6.88 -0.40
N PRO A 265 -12.15 -8.00 -0.97
CA PRO A 265 -12.78 -8.58 -2.16
C PRO A 265 -14.25 -8.99 -2.00
N ALA A 266 -14.75 -9.15 -0.77
CA ALA A 266 -16.15 -9.45 -0.50
C ALA A 266 -17.06 -8.21 -0.59
N GLY A 267 -16.49 -7.01 -0.45
CA GLY A 267 -17.20 -5.74 -0.53
C GLY A 267 -16.52 -4.64 0.28
N GLU A 268 -17.20 -3.51 0.42
CA GLU A 268 -16.73 -2.35 1.18
C GLU A 268 -17.86 -1.76 2.04
N VAL A 269 -17.48 -1.08 3.11
CA VAL A 269 -18.39 -0.31 3.97
C VAL A 269 -17.69 0.97 4.41
N LYS A 270 -18.44 2.07 4.49
CA LYS A 270 -17.96 3.37 4.99
C LYS A 270 -18.59 3.69 6.34
N SER A 271 -17.83 4.34 7.20
CA SER A 271 -18.33 4.87 8.47
C SER A 271 -19.19 6.11 8.25
N ARG A 272 -19.80 6.61 9.33
CA ARG A 272 -20.25 8.00 9.36
C ARG A 272 -19.07 8.97 9.17
N SER A 273 -19.41 10.17 8.71
CA SER A 273 -18.49 11.31 8.64
C SER A 273 -18.30 11.97 10.00
N VAL A 274 -17.04 12.21 10.37
CA VAL A 274 -16.64 12.87 11.62
C VAL A 274 -15.75 14.07 11.34
N HIS A 275 -15.65 15.00 12.29
CA HIS A 275 -14.95 16.26 12.10
C HIS A 275 -13.91 16.49 13.18
N MET A 276 -12.81 17.13 12.75
CA MET A 276 -11.90 17.79 13.66
C MET A 276 -12.52 19.12 14.11
N LYS A 277 -12.61 19.34 15.42
CA LYS A 277 -13.18 20.56 16.00
C LYS A 277 -12.09 21.30 16.78
N PRO A 278 -11.86 22.59 16.52
CA PRO A 278 -10.93 23.35 17.33
C PRO A 278 -11.53 23.56 18.73
N ILE A 279 -10.73 23.34 19.76
CA ILE A 279 -11.03 23.83 21.09
C ILE A 279 -10.90 25.34 21.01
N LEU A 280 -12.04 26.02 20.91
CA LEU A 280 -12.11 27.47 20.99
C LEU A 280 -11.65 27.88 22.39
N ALA A 281 -10.39 28.30 22.51
CA ALA A 281 -9.94 29.05 23.66
C ALA A 281 -10.77 30.34 23.67
N ASN A 282 -11.81 30.40 24.51
CA ASN A 282 -12.72 31.54 24.60
C ASN A 282 -11.96 32.88 24.63
N SER A 283 -11.91 33.57 23.49
CA SER A 283 -11.85 35.02 23.47
C SER A 283 -13.24 35.51 23.87
N HIS A 284 -13.36 35.99 25.11
CA HIS A 284 -14.53 36.65 25.70
C HIS A 284 -15.73 35.76 26.11
N SER A 285 -15.51 34.85 27.06
CA SER A 285 -16.56 34.63 28.09
C SER A 285 -15.95 34.67 29.48
N ASN A 286 -16.47 35.55 30.33
CA ASN A 286 -16.25 35.54 31.77
C ASN A 286 -17.00 34.35 32.40
N HIS A 287 -16.67 33.14 31.99
CA HIS A 287 -17.07 31.93 32.72
C HIS A 287 -15.78 31.33 33.27
N ASN A 288 -15.69 31.25 34.60
CA ASN A 288 -14.65 30.50 35.30
C ASN A 288 -14.73 29.03 34.87
N SER A 289 -14.07 28.68 33.75
CA SER A 289 -13.76 27.31 33.39
C SER A 289 -12.75 26.82 34.43
N THR A 290 -13.23 26.12 35.45
CA THR A 290 -12.36 25.51 36.46
C THR A 290 -11.42 24.54 35.77
N LYS A 291 -10.17 24.96 35.57
CA LYS A 291 -9.08 24.08 35.12
C LYS A 291 -8.95 22.96 36.16
N VAL A 292 -9.12 21.72 35.71
CA VAL A 292 -9.00 20.54 36.56
C VAL A 292 -7.66 19.91 36.25
N LYS A 293 -6.76 19.88 37.24
CA LYS A 293 -5.45 19.25 37.08
C LYS A 293 -5.60 17.78 36.67
N PRO A 294 -4.70 17.24 35.83
CA PRO A 294 -4.68 15.83 35.51
C PRO A 294 -4.65 14.96 36.77
N LYS A 295 -5.43 13.89 36.79
CA LYS A 295 -5.47 12.89 37.84
C LYS A 295 -5.63 11.50 37.23
N PHE A 296 -4.72 10.61 37.56
CA PHE A 296 -4.84 9.20 37.22
C PHE A 296 -6.07 8.58 37.91
N VAL A 297 -6.89 7.94 37.09
CA VAL A 297 -8.02 7.11 37.51
C VAL A 297 -7.59 5.65 37.53
N VAL A 298 -6.88 5.22 36.49
CA VAL A 298 -6.25 3.90 36.39
C VAL A 298 -4.76 4.11 36.16
N THR A 299 -3.94 3.47 36.98
CA THR A 299 -2.49 3.43 36.84
C THR A 299 -2.06 2.03 36.41
N PRO A 300 -1.05 1.91 35.52
CA PRO A 300 -0.54 0.60 35.13
C PRO A 300 0.06 -0.16 36.31
N GLU A 301 -0.18 -1.46 36.35
CA GLU A 301 0.33 -2.38 37.36
C GLU A 301 1.31 -3.38 36.72
N ASP A 302 2.14 -4.01 37.56
CA ASP A 302 3.09 -5.03 37.12
C ASP A 302 2.35 -6.26 36.60
N VAL A 303 2.75 -6.75 35.41
CA VAL A 303 2.16 -7.94 34.77
C VAL A 303 3.24 -8.95 34.48
N ASP A 304 3.08 -10.16 35.02
CA ASP A 304 3.92 -11.30 34.69
C ASP A 304 3.47 -11.93 33.36
N VAL A 305 4.40 -12.09 32.42
CA VAL A 305 4.13 -12.71 31.11
C VAL A 305 5.11 -13.83 30.81
N GLN A 306 4.64 -14.87 30.13
CA GLN A 306 5.48 -15.93 29.61
C GLN A 306 6.26 -15.45 28.38
N ASP A 307 7.47 -15.99 28.19
CA ASP A 307 8.31 -15.64 27.05
C ASP A 307 7.57 -15.89 25.72
N GLY A 308 7.57 -14.88 24.84
CA GLY A 308 6.81 -14.88 23.59
C GLY A 308 5.32 -14.51 23.67
N SER A 309 4.77 -14.22 24.85
CA SER A 309 3.39 -13.73 25.03
C SER A 309 3.33 -12.19 25.13
N SER A 310 2.17 -11.60 24.83
CA SER A 310 1.95 -10.14 24.90
C SER A 310 1.47 -9.69 26.29
N ALA A 311 1.99 -8.55 26.78
CA ALA A 311 1.52 -7.88 27.99
C ALA A 311 0.58 -6.72 27.66
N ARG A 312 -0.42 -6.45 28.52
CA ARG A 312 -1.33 -5.30 28.42
C ARG A 312 -1.25 -4.47 29.69
N LEU A 313 -1.06 -3.16 29.53
CA LEU A 313 -1.00 -2.18 30.62
C LEU A 313 -2.07 -1.11 30.38
N ASP A 314 -3.05 -1.00 31.28
CA ASP A 314 -4.13 -0.03 31.17
C ASP A 314 -3.79 1.27 31.95
N CYS A 315 -4.18 2.43 31.40
CA CYS A 315 -3.97 3.74 32.02
C CYS A 315 -5.14 4.67 31.66
N GLU A 316 -5.72 5.35 32.67
CA GLU A 316 -6.83 6.28 32.48
C GLU A 316 -6.57 7.57 33.28
N VAL A 317 -6.78 8.74 32.66
CA VAL A 317 -6.50 10.04 33.27
C VAL A 317 -7.69 10.99 33.07
N THR A 318 -8.06 11.70 34.12
CA THR A 318 -9.07 12.78 34.09
C THR A 318 -8.39 14.14 34.17
N GLY A 319 -8.95 15.18 33.55
CA GLY A 319 -8.43 16.55 33.63
C GLY A 319 -9.10 17.48 32.62
N LEU A 320 -9.02 18.79 32.88
CA LEU A 320 -9.52 19.84 31.99
C LEU A 320 -8.46 20.94 31.85
N PRO A 321 -7.91 21.16 30.63
CA PRO A 321 -8.19 20.42 29.38
C PRO A 321 -7.78 18.94 29.45
N ARG A 322 -8.31 18.10 28.55
CA ARG A 322 -8.10 16.64 28.54
C ARG A 322 -6.58 16.33 28.55
N PRO A 323 -6.06 15.52 29.50
CA PRO A 323 -4.63 15.29 29.62
C PRO A 323 -4.07 14.45 28.47
N VAL A 324 -2.83 14.75 28.06
CA VAL A 324 -2.03 13.90 27.17
C VAL A 324 -1.29 12.86 28.03
N ILE A 325 -1.41 11.58 27.71
CA ILE A 325 -0.77 10.50 28.48
C ILE A 325 0.62 10.22 27.87
N THR A 326 1.58 9.69 28.62
CA THR A 326 2.99 9.52 28.19
C THR A 326 3.62 8.24 28.76
N TRP A 327 4.17 7.35 27.93
CA TRP A 327 4.80 6.07 28.35
C TRP A 327 6.32 6.08 28.22
N THR A 328 7.02 5.59 29.25
CA THR A 328 8.48 5.43 29.25
C THR A 328 8.88 3.96 29.50
N PHE A 329 10.03 3.56 28.99
CA PHE A 329 10.64 2.26 29.24
C PHE A 329 12.06 2.46 29.79
N ASN A 330 12.33 1.97 31.00
CA ASN A 330 13.61 2.16 31.71
C ASN A 330 14.06 3.63 31.73
N ASP A 331 13.16 4.54 32.13
CA ASP A 331 13.38 5.98 32.20
C ASP A 331 13.72 6.68 30.85
N GLY A 332 13.59 5.96 29.72
CA GLY A 332 13.71 6.49 28.37
C GLY A 332 12.38 6.49 27.60
N PRO A 333 12.29 7.21 26.46
CA PRO A 333 11.11 7.17 25.61
C PRO A 333 10.91 5.76 25.04
N VAL A 334 9.64 5.33 24.93
CA VAL A 334 9.32 4.07 24.27
C VAL A 334 9.57 4.19 22.76
N ASP A 335 10.49 3.38 22.23
CA ASP A 335 10.75 3.26 20.79
C ASP A 335 9.60 2.52 20.10
N ARG A 336 8.84 3.23 19.27
CA ARG A 336 7.67 2.69 18.55
C ARG A 336 8.04 1.69 17.45
N GLN A 337 9.31 1.64 17.01
CA GLN A 337 9.75 0.71 15.97
C GLN A 337 10.21 -0.64 16.51
N ARG A 338 10.15 -0.84 17.84
CA ARG A 338 10.44 -2.13 18.45
C ARG A 338 9.35 -3.13 18.07
N THR A 339 9.72 -4.12 17.25
CA THR A 339 8.83 -5.21 16.81
C THR A 339 8.12 -5.87 17.99
N GLY A 340 6.77 -5.92 17.95
CA GLY A 340 5.94 -6.63 18.94
C GLY A 340 5.24 -5.76 19.98
N MET A 341 5.26 -4.43 19.87
CA MET A 341 4.56 -3.51 20.78
C MET A 341 3.47 -2.72 20.05
N SER A 342 2.22 -2.79 20.55
CA SER A 342 1.11 -1.94 20.13
C SER A 342 0.74 -1.00 21.29
N LEU A 343 0.97 0.31 21.12
CA LEU A 343 0.54 1.31 22.11
C LEU A 343 -0.89 1.76 21.79
N PRO A 344 -1.79 1.84 22.78
CA PRO A 344 -3.05 2.54 22.61
C PRO A 344 -2.84 4.04 22.35
N THR A 345 -3.77 4.60 21.57
CA THR A 345 -3.80 5.87 20.83
C THR A 345 -3.84 7.17 21.64
N ASP A 346 -3.50 7.19 22.93
CA ASP A 346 -3.75 8.37 23.79
C ASP A 346 -2.49 9.11 24.28
N VAL A 347 -1.34 8.93 23.63
CA VAL A 347 -0.07 9.22 24.30
C VAL A 347 1.10 9.65 23.42
N PHE A 348 1.45 10.94 23.29
CA PHE A 348 2.85 11.36 22.97
C PHE A 348 3.32 12.69 23.61
N PHE A 349 4.63 12.71 23.88
CA PHE A 349 5.41 13.67 24.67
C PHE A 349 5.81 14.95 23.92
N PHE A 350 6.06 16.03 24.66
CA PHE A 350 6.98 17.10 24.25
C PHE A 350 8.18 17.17 25.19
N LEU A 351 9.37 17.29 24.58
CA LEU A 351 10.63 17.74 25.18
C LEU A 351 10.49 19.20 25.63
N PHE A 352 11.05 19.53 26.80
CA PHE A 352 11.57 20.87 27.08
C PHE A 352 13.08 20.86 26.93
#